data_AF-A0AAU9CLR4-F1
#
_entry.id   AF-A0AAU9CLR4-F1
#
_cell.length_a   1.000
_cell.length_b   1.000
_cell.length_c   1.000
_cell.angle_alpha   90.00
_cell.angle_beta   90.00
_cell.angle_gamma   90.00
#
_symmetry.space_group_name_H-M   'P 1'
#
loop_
_entity.id
_entity.type
_entity.pdbx_description
1 polymer ?
#
loop_
_entity_poly.entity_id
_entity_poly.type
_entity_poly.pdbx_seq_one_letter_code
_entity_poly.pdbx_strand_id
1 'polypeptide(L)'
;MQQELCDVRKPIGFYLRPQKGYTFKRLLMGEKTTVQVKKAGLNKTIYDNAKNHFLGNFPSSLPIEQAYVHIGMYLGWIIEQELYSEYFEEEAETEIYRFRRKEFPCTILSEIWDGYLGFELFNEEGNMFTYYYYAGGLFKKDYQDVLAGNLPSIYHVKDTWENFEAMSGRITQRYVEWRELIGK
;
A
#
# COMPACT_ATOMS: atom_id res chain seq x y z
N MET A 1 23.06 33.95 -32.77
CA MET A 1 21.59 33.99 -32.93
C MET A 1 21.12 32.55 -33.09
N GLN A 2 20.51 32.01 -32.02
CA GLN A 2 19.65 30.81 -31.92
C GLN A 2 20.19 29.44 -32.40
N GLN A 3 19.78 28.29 -31.86
CA GLN A 3 19.38 27.81 -30.53
C GLN A 3 19.28 26.27 -30.68
N GLU A 4 19.38 25.56 -29.57
CA GLU A 4 19.34 24.10 -29.44
C GLU A 4 18.02 23.47 -29.90
N LEU A 5 18.08 22.21 -30.34
CA LEU A 5 17.01 21.24 -30.10
C LEU A 5 17.64 19.89 -29.73
N CYS A 6 17.47 19.51 -28.47
CA CYS A 6 17.69 18.15 -27.99
C CYS A 6 16.52 17.27 -28.42
N ASP A 7 16.79 16.05 -28.90
CA ASP A 7 15.78 15.01 -29.05
C ASP A 7 16.03 13.94 -27.99
N VAL A 8 15.05 13.82 -27.10
CA VAL A 8 15.01 12.90 -25.97
C VAL A 8 14.05 11.79 -26.36
N ARG A 9 14.56 10.57 -26.59
CA ARG A 9 13.76 9.34 -26.54
C ARG A 9 14.68 8.12 -26.40
N LYS A 10 14.85 7.63 -25.17
CA LYS A 10 15.26 6.24 -24.90
C LYS A 10 14.14 5.55 -24.12
N PRO A 11 13.72 4.34 -24.52
CA PRO A 11 12.69 3.60 -23.80
C PRO A 11 13.23 3.10 -22.45
N ILE A 12 12.42 3.26 -21.40
CA ILE A 12 12.69 2.72 -20.07
C ILE A 12 12.46 1.22 -20.15
N GLY A 13 13.54 0.45 -20.08
CA GLY A 13 13.51 -1.01 -20.09
C GLY A 13 13.03 -1.55 -18.75
N PHE A 14 12.04 -2.45 -18.80
CA PHE A 14 11.62 -3.30 -17.70
C PHE A 14 12.78 -4.21 -17.26
N TYR A 15 13.27 -4.03 -16.04
CA TYR A 15 14.15 -5.01 -15.39
C TYR A 15 13.35 -5.82 -14.37
N LEU A 16 12.86 -6.98 -14.80
CA LEU A 16 12.42 -8.03 -13.86
C LEU A 16 13.66 -8.56 -13.13
N ARG A 17 13.80 -8.23 -11.85
CA ARG A 17 14.84 -8.82 -10.98
C ARG A 17 14.40 -10.22 -10.54
N PRO A 18 15.27 -11.24 -10.62
CA PRO A 18 14.94 -12.57 -10.14
C PRO A 18 15.03 -12.63 -8.60
N GLN A 19 13.99 -13.15 -7.96
CA GLN A 19 13.98 -13.42 -6.52
C GLN A 19 14.96 -14.57 -6.19
N LYS A 20 16.01 -14.29 -5.40
CA LYS A 20 16.91 -15.32 -4.88
C LYS A 20 16.34 -15.89 -3.58
N GLY A 21 16.19 -17.21 -3.53
CA GLY A 21 15.80 -17.95 -2.33
C GLY A 21 16.86 -17.86 -1.22
N TYR A 22 16.39 -17.80 0.02
CA TYR A 22 17.24 -17.71 1.21
C TYR A 22 17.45 -19.10 1.83
N THR A 23 18.72 -19.43 2.11
CA THR A 23 19.11 -20.61 2.89
C THR A 23 19.60 -20.14 4.26
N PHE A 24 18.83 -20.41 5.33
CA PHE A 24 19.22 -20.06 6.69
C PHE A 24 20.06 -21.18 7.32
N LYS A 25 21.35 -20.92 7.60
CA LYS A 25 22.20 -21.80 8.42
C LYS A 25 21.88 -21.56 9.90
N ARG A 26 21.19 -22.52 10.53
CA ARG A 26 20.88 -22.50 11.98
C ARG A 26 22.01 -23.19 12.75
N LEU A 27 22.73 -22.43 13.59
CA LEU A 27 23.60 -22.97 14.64
C LEU A 27 22.80 -23.05 15.95
N LEU A 28 22.99 -24.16 16.69
CA LEU A 28 22.17 -24.61 17.82
C LEU A 28 22.43 -23.82 19.11
N MET A 29 21.36 -23.60 19.91
CA MET A 29 21.12 -24.23 21.23
C MET A 29 20.10 -23.42 22.05
N GLY A 30 19.18 -24.13 22.73
CA GLY A 30 18.37 -23.59 23.83
C GLY A 30 16.86 -23.62 23.56
N GLU A 31 16.22 -24.71 23.96
CA GLU A 31 14.76 -24.84 23.99
C GLU A 31 14.14 -23.83 24.98
N LYS A 32 13.17 -23.04 24.49
CA LYS A 32 12.09 -22.50 25.33
C LYS A 32 10.77 -22.70 24.61
N THR A 33 9.90 -23.46 25.26
CA THR A 33 8.55 -23.80 24.87
C THR A 33 7.75 -22.53 24.58
N THR A 34 7.53 -22.25 23.30
CA THR A 34 6.63 -21.19 22.84
C THR A 34 5.47 -21.85 22.15
N VAL A 35 4.28 -21.46 22.60
CA VAL A 35 2.99 -21.82 22.04
C VAL A 35 3.03 -21.55 20.53
N GLN A 36 3.02 -22.61 19.73
CA GLN A 36 3.00 -22.59 18.27
C GLN A 36 1.59 -22.16 17.77
N VAL A 37 1.17 -20.94 18.09
CA VAL A 37 -0.02 -20.36 17.46
C VAL A 37 0.38 -19.88 16.06
N LYS A 38 0.14 -20.76 15.08
CA LYS A 38 -0.08 -20.49 13.64
C LYS A 38 0.64 -19.28 13.00
N LYS A 39 1.96 -19.15 13.18
CA LYS A 39 2.77 -18.17 12.40
C LYS A 39 2.82 -18.48 10.89
N ALA A 40 2.47 -19.70 10.49
CA ALA A 40 2.55 -20.15 9.09
C ALA A 40 1.39 -19.68 8.19
N GLY A 41 0.28 -19.16 8.75
CA GLY A 41 -0.91 -18.79 7.97
C GLY A 41 -0.99 -17.30 7.59
N LEU A 42 -0.37 -16.41 8.37
CA LEU A 42 -0.46 -14.96 8.15
C LEU A 42 0.44 -14.47 7.02
N ASN A 43 1.62 -15.09 6.85
CA ASN A 43 2.64 -14.75 5.83
C ASN A 43 2.23 -14.96 4.36
N LYS A 44 0.95 -15.21 4.05
CA LYS A 44 0.44 -15.36 2.67
C LYS A 44 -0.81 -14.52 2.40
N THR A 45 -1.19 -13.62 3.30
CA THR A 45 -2.40 -12.82 3.11
C THR A 45 -2.11 -11.66 2.16
N ILE A 46 -2.73 -11.69 0.99
CA ILE A 46 -2.78 -10.55 0.06
C ILE A 46 -4.07 -9.79 0.36
N TYR A 47 -3.95 -8.55 0.81
CA TYR A 47 -5.10 -7.69 1.11
C TYR A 47 -5.68 -7.06 -0.15
N ASP A 48 -4.82 -6.64 -1.07
CA ASP A 48 -5.25 -6.08 -2.36
C ASP A 48 -4.22 -6.30 -3.47
N ASN A 49 -4.70 -6.26 -4.72
CA ASN A 49 -3.88 -6.19 -5.91
C ASN A 49 -4.60 -5.40 -7.00
N ALA A 50 -3.97 -4.33 -7.51
CA ALA A 50 -4.52 -3.51 -8.60
C ALA A 50 -5.01 -4.35 -9.81
N LYS A 51 -4.34 -5.47 -10.13
CA LYS A 51 -4.73 -6.39 -11.21
C LYS A 51 -6.14 -6.96 -11.05
N ASN A 52 -6.59 -7.18 -9.83
CA ASN A 52 -7.93 -7.68 -9.54
C ASN A 52 -9.02 -6.66 -9.89
N HIS A 53 -8.68 -5.37 -9.94
CA HIS A 53 -9.62 -4.31 -10.28
C HIS A 53 -9.83 -4.21 -11.78
N PHE A 54 -8.76 -4.08 -12.57
CA PHE A 54 -8.88 -3.88 -14.03
C PHE A 54 -9.16 -5.15 -14.83
N LEU A 55 -9.00 -6.34 -14.24
CA LEU A 55 -9.53 -7.60 -14.81
C LEU A 55 -11.02 -7.83 -14.50
N GLY A 56 -11.63 -6.97 -13.68
CA GLY A 56 -13.04 -7.03 -13.30
C GLY A 56 -13.92 -5.99 -14.00
N ASN A 57 -14.90 -5.43 -13.28
CA ASN A 57 -15.81 -4.39 -13.77
C ASN A 57 -15.18 -2.98 -13.71
N PHE A 58 -13.99 -2.82 -14.27
CA PHE A 58 -13.32 -1.53 -14.32
C PHE A 58 -13.89 -0.66 -15.45
N PRO A 59 -14.17 0.64 -15.22
CA PRO A 59 -14.67 1.52 -16.27
C PRO A 59 -13.67 1.63 -17.43
N SER A 60 -14.06 1.17 -18.61
CA SER A 60 -13.19 1.17 -19.80
C SER A 60 -12.80 2.56 -20.29
N SER A 61 -13.46 3.60 -19.79
CA SER A 61 -13.15 5.01 -20.08
C SER A 61 -12.07 5.60 -19.18
N LEU A 62 -11.63 4.88 -18.14
CA LEU A 62 -10.63 5.36 -17.20
C LEU A 62 -9.25 4.73 -17.46
N PRO A 63 -8.16 5.46 -17.19
CA PRO A 63 -6.81 4.90 -17.20
C PRO A 63 -6.66 3.84 -16.10
N ILE A 64 -5.92 2.75 -16.37
CA ILE A 64 -5.76 1.61 -15.45
C ILE A 64 -5.11 2.02 -14.12
N GLU A 65 -4.35 3.10 -14.15
CA GLU A 65 -3.70 3.78 -13.04
C GLU A 65 -4.72 4.18 -11.94
N GLN A 66 -6.01 4.36 -12.29
CA GLN A 66 -7.05 4.62 -11.29
C GLN A 66 -7.31 3.42 -10.35
N ALA A 67 -6.87 2.20 -10.70
CA ALA A 67 -6.91 1.05 -9.80
C ALA A 67 -5.87 1.13 -8.66
N TYR A 68 -4.87 2.01 -8.79
CA TYR A 68 -3.78 2.16 -7.83
C TYR A 68 -4.06 3.24 -6.77
N VAL A 69 -5.03 4.13 -7.02
CA VAL A 69 -5.29 5.32 -6.18
C VAL A 69 -5.62 4.93 -4.73
N HIS A 70 -6.62 4.07 -4.52
CA HIS A 70 -7.07 3.73 -3.16
C HIS A 70 -6.04 2.89 -2.41
N ILE A 71 -5.33 2.01 -3.11
CA ILE A 71 -4.23 1.21 -2.55
C ILE A 71 -3.11 2.14 -2.10
N GLY A 72 -2.72 3.10 -2.96
CA GLY A 72 -1.69 4.08 -2.69
C GLY A 72 -2.03 5.01 -1.53
N MET A 73 -3.27 5.46 -1.43
CA MET A 73 -3.72 6.29 -0.30
C MET A 73 -3.61 5.53 1.02
N TYR A 74 -4.01 4.26 1.04
CA TYR A 74 -3.88 3.44 2.24
C TYR A 74 -2.42 3.19 2.62
N LEU A 75 -1.58 2.79 1.65
CA LEU A 75 -0.16 2.55 1.88
C LEU A 75 0.58 3.84 2.29
N GLY A 76 0.18 4.98 1.74
CA GLY A 76 0.71 6.29 2.13
C GLY A 76 0.42 6.61 3.60
N TRP A 77 -0.80 6.37 4.07
CA TRP A 77 -1.14 6.55 5.49
C TRP A 77 -0.34 5.60 6.40
N ILE A 78 -0.11 4.35 5.96
CA ILE A 78 0.70 3.36 6.68
C ILE A 78 2.15 3.85 6.84
N ILE A 79 2.70 4.50 5.81
CA ILE A 79 4.02 5.14 5.85
C ILE A 79 4.05 6.30 6.85
N GLU A 80 3.01 7.14 6.87
CA GLU A 80 2.92 8.28 7.80
C GLU A 80 2.80 7.85 9.26
N GLN A 81 2.18 6.71 9.53
CA GLN A 81 2.03 6.17 10.90
C GLN A 81 3.13 5.17 11.31
N GLU A 82 4.14 4.95 10.47
CA GLU A 82 5.22 3.98 10.73
C GLU A 82 4.69 2.56 11.03
N LEU A 83 3.61 2.17 10.35
CA LEU A 83 2.96 0.86 10.49
C LEU A 83 3.48 -0.18 9.48
N TYR A 84 4.54 0.14 8.76
CA TYR A 84 5.20 -0.73 7.80
C TYR A 84 6.21 -1.70 8.46
N SER A 85 6.58 -2.76 7.75
CA SER A 85 7.57 -3.75 8.22
C SER A 85 9.01 -3.31 7.95
N GLU A 86 9.97 -3.91 8.66
CA GLU A 86 11.41 -3.77 8.35
C GLU A 86 11.72 -4.18 6.90
N TYR A 87 11.09 -5.25 6.40
CA TYR A 87 11.25 -5.69 5.00
C TYR A 87 10.83 -4.59 4.01
N PHE A 88 9.69 -3.95 4.23
CA PHE A 88 9.22 -2.88 3.36
C PHE A 88 10.14 -1.65 3.43
N GLU A 89 10.62 -1.31 4.63
CA GLU A 89 11.56 -0.21 4.84
C GLU A 89 12.87 -0.45 4.09
N GLU A 90 13.46 -1.64 4.20
CA GLU A 90 14.71 -2.00 3.51
C GLU A 90 14.58 -1.94 1.99
N GLU A 91 13.43 -2.34 1.43
CA GLU A 91 13.22 -2.38 -0.02
C GLU A 91 12.73 -1.04 -0.62
N ALA A 92 12.10 -0.16 0.17
CA ALA A 92 11.50 1.10 -0.30
C ALA A 92 11.91 2.35 0.49
N GLU A 93 13.08 2.35 1.12
CA GLU A 93 13.59 3.51 1.89
C GLU A 93 13.51 4.83 1.09
N THR A 94 13.90 4.81 -0.18
CA THR A 94 13.89 6.00 -1.05
C THR A 94 12.47 6.47 -1.35
N GLU A 95 11.57 5.55 -1.67
CA GLU A 95 10.17 5.82 -1.97
C GLU A 95 9.45 6.37 -0.73
N ILE A 96 9.69 5.79 0.44
CA ILE A 96 9.17 6.27 1.74
C ILE A 96 9.63 7.71 2.00
N TYR A 97 10.94 7.97 1.87
CA TYR A 97 11.51 9.30 2.08
C TYR A 97 10.89 10.36 1.16
N ARG A 98 10.75 10.03 -0.13
CA ARG A 98 10.20 10.93 -1.16
C ARG A 98 8.69 11.11 -1.03
N PHE A 99 7.95 10.06 -0.68
CA PHE A 99 6.51 10.13 -0.45
C PHE A 99 6.18 11.06 0.73
N ARG A 100 6.89 10.94 1.86
CA ARG A 100 6.75 11.83 3.02
C ARG A 100 7.00 13.31 2.70
N ARG A 101 7.82 13.59 1.69
CA ARG A 101 8.11 14.94 1.17
C ARG A 101 7.12 15.41 0.11
N LYS A 102 6.07 14.63 -0.15
CA LYS A 102 5.02 14.89 -1.13
C LYS A 102 5.54 15.04 -2.56
N GLU A 103 6.62 14.34 -2.90
CA GLU A 103 7.30 14.46 -4.20
C GLU A 103 6.60 13.73 -5.34
N PHE A 104 5.75 12.74 -5.05
CA PHE A 104 4.91 12.04 -6.01
C PHE A 104 3.59 11.61 -5.36
N PRO A 105 2.52 11.42 -6.14
CA PRO A 105 1.18 11.20 -5.61
C PRO A 105 0.94 9.72 -5.26
N CYS A 106 -0.23 9.38 -4.71
CA CYS A 106 -0.52 8.04 -4.16
C CYS A 106 -0.51 6.94 -5.23
N THR A 107 -0.95 7.25 -6.45
CA THR A 107 -0.92 6.31 -7.58
C THR A 107 0.49 5.81 -7.85
N ILE A 108 1.47 6.71 -7.90
CA ILE A 108 2.88 6.37 -8.14
C ILE A 108 3.45 5.52 -7.00
N LEU A 109 3.09 5.81 -5.74
CA LEU A 109 3.51 4.98 -4.60
C LEU A 109 3.07 3.52 -4.80
N SER A 110 1.80 3.33 -5.14
CA SER A 110 1.23 2.01 -5.34
C SER A 110 1.76 1.35 -6.60
N GLU A 111 1.97 2.11 -7.68
CA GLU A 111 2.51 1.60 -8.95
C GLU A 111 3.93 1.06 -8.81
N ILE A 112 4.82 1.76 -8.09
CA ILE A 112 6.19 1.28 -7.82
C ILE A 112 6.17 -0.06 -7.08
N TRP A 113 5.13 -0.30 -6.28
CA TRP A 113 4.86 -1.56 -5.58
C TRP A 113 3.91 -2.49 -6.33
N ASP A 114 3.81 -2.37 -7.67
CA ASP A 114 3.00 -3.21 -8.56
C ASP A 114 1.50 -3.27 -8.20
N GLY A 115 1.00 -2.29 -7.45
CA GLY A 115 -0.35 -2.26 -6.92
C GLY A 115 -0.61 -3.35 -5.89
N TYR A 116 0.43 -3.92 -5.29
CA TYR A 116 0.37 -5.04 -4.36
C TYR A 116 0.29 -4.56 -2.91
N LEU A 117 -0.64 -5.14 -2.14
CA LEU A 117 -0.81 -4.88 -0.72
C LEU A 117 -0.81 -6.20 0.07
N GLY A 118 0.38 -6.66 0.48
CA GLY A 118 0.58 -7.93 1.17
C GLY A 118 0.89 -7.80 2.66
N PHE A 119 0.61 -8.84 3.44
CA PHE A 119 0.91 -8.93 4.88
C PHE A 119 2.34 -8.53 5.24
N GLU A 120 3.30 -8.89 4.40
CA GLU A 120 4.73 -8.61 4.58
C GLU A 120 5.09 -7.13 4.52
N LEU A 121 4.21 -6.26 4.03
CA LEU A 121 4.47 -4.81 3.96
C LEU A 121 4.27 -4.12 5.31
N PHE A 122 3.66 -4.79 6.28
CA PHE A 122 3.25 -4.21 7.56
C PHE A 122 3.96 -4.84 8.74
N ASN A 123 4.20 -4.04 9.79
CA ASN A 123 4.58 -4.60 11.08
C ASN A 123 3.38 -5.31 11.74
N GLU A 124 3.55 -5.82 12.96
CA GLU A 124 2.50 -6.57 13.65
C GLU A 124 1.23 -5.74 13.88
N GLU A 125 1.38 -4.49 14.34
CA GLU A 125 0.24 -3.58 14.58
C GLU A 125 -0.44 -3.15 13.29
N GLY A 126 0.34 -2.76 12.28
CA GLY A 126 -0.14 -2.43 10.96
C GLY A 126 -0.93 -3.59 10.33
N ASN A 127 -0.48 -4.83 10.51
CA ASN A 127 -1.20 -6.00 10.03
C ASN A 127 -2.54 -6.22 10.76
N MET A 128 -2.56 -6.10 12.10
CA MET A 128 -3.81 -6.27 12.85
C MET A 128 -4.85 -5.23 12.45
N PHE A 129 -4.44 -3.97 12.30
CA PHE A 129 -5.33 -2.90 11.86
C PHE A 129 -5.77 -3.09 10.40
N THR A 130 -4.85 -3.43 9.49
CA THR A 130 -5.17 -3.67 8.08
C THR A 130 -6.14 -4.83 7.89
N TYR A 131 -5.97 -5.91 8.66
CA TYR A 131 -6.92 -7.02 8.65
C TYR A 131 -8.33 -6.58 9.11
N TYR A 132 -8.41 -5.80 10.19
CA TYR A 132 -9.69 -5.29 10.70
C TYR A 132 -10.36 -4.29 9.75
N TYR A 133 -9.61 -3.29 9.30
CA TYR A 133 -10.16 -2.11 8.63
C TYR A 133 -10.17 -2.25 7.12
N TYR A 134 -9.07 -2.68 6.51
CA TYR A 134 -8.97 -2.84 5.06
C TYR A 134 -9.69 -4.12 4.60
N ALA A 135 -9.22 -5.28 5.07
CA ALA A 135 -9.77 -6.57 4.67
C ALA A 135 -11.20 -6.79 5.17
N GLY A 136 -11.56 -6.19 6.31
CA GLY A 136 -12.94 -6.16 6.82
C GLY A 136 -13.91 -5.31 6.00
N GLY A 137 -13.43 -4.57 4.99
CA GLY A 137 -14.25 -3.77 4.07
C GLY A 137 -14.65 -2.38 4.59
N LEU A 138 -14.25 -2.01 5.81
CA LEU A 138 -14.51 -0.69 6.38
C LEU A 138 -13.80 0.41 5.60
N PHE A 139 -12.55 0.18 5.18
CA PHE A 139 -11.81 1.12 4.32
C PHE A 139 -12.56 1.44 3.04
N LYS A 140 -13.08 0.42 2.34
CA LYS A 140 -13.84 0.62 1.10
C LYS A 140 -15.08 1.49 1.34
N LYS A 141 -15.81 1.23 2.43
CA LYS A 141 -16.99 2.01 2.80
C LYS A 141 -16.61 3.47 3.11
N ASP A 142 -15.60 3.67 3.93
CA ASP A 142 -15.13 5.01 4.29
C ASP A 142 -14.59 5.77 3.07
N TYR A 143 -13.88 5.09 2.16
CA TYR A 143 -13.43 5.66 0.88
C TYR A 143 -14.61 6.09 0.00
N GLN A 144 -15.68 5.29 -0.05
CA GLN A 144 -16.91 5.65 -0.72
C GLN A 144 -17.58 6.87 -0.07
N ASP A 145 -17.74 6.87 1.25
CA ASP A 145 -18.43 7.92 1.99
C ASP A 145 -17.66 9.25 1.98
N VAL A 146 -16.33 9.21 2.03
CA VAL A 146 -15.48 10.41 2.11
C VAL A 146 -15.18 10.99 0.73
N LEU A 147 -14.85 10.15 -0.26
CA LEU A 147 -14.33 10.63 -1.56
C LEU A 147 -15.21 10.32 -2.76
N ALA A 148 -15.90 9.18 -2.78
CA ALA A 148 -16.57 8.70 -3.99
C ALA A 148 -18.09 8.89 -4.02
N GLY A 149 -18.72 9.42 -2.96
CA GLY A 149 -20.18 9.42 -2.80
C GLY A 149 -20.96 10.10 -3.94
N ASN A 150 -20.38 11.10 -4.59
CA ASN A 150 -20.98 11.81 -5.73
C ASN A 150 -20.36 11.43 -7.08
N LEU A 151 -19.53 10.38 -7.12
CA LEU A 151 -18.81 9.95 -8.31
C LEU A 151 -19.42 8.69 -8.91
N PRO A 152 -19.27 8.46 -10.23
CA PRO A 152 -19.84 7.26 -10.87
C PRO A 152 -19.28 5.94 -10.33
N SER A 153 -18.06 5.95 -9.80
CA SER A 153 -17.46 4.79 -9.12
C SER A 153 -16.30 5.23 -8.22
N ILE A 154 -15.81 4.30 -7.40
CA ILE A 154 -14.61 4.50 -6.57
C ILE A 154 -13.35 4.83 -7.40
N TYR A 155 -13.32 4.43 -8.67
CA TYR A 155 -12.20 4.68 -9.58
C TYR A 155 -12.21 6.08 -10.17
N HIS A 156 -13.24 6.90 -9.92
CA HIS A 156 -13.27 8.30 -10.39
C HIS A 156 -12.67 9.28 -9.38
N VAL A 157 -12.26 8.80 -8.20
CA VAL A 157 -11.59 9.63 -7.20
C VAL A 157 -10.26 10.12 -7.78
N LYS A 158 -10.01 11.43 -7.66
CA LYS A 158 -8.77 12.05 -8.14
C LYS A 158 -7.64 11.78 -7.16
N ASP A 159 -6.46 11.53 -7.69
CA ASP A 159 -5.23 11.42 -6.90
C ASP A 159 -4.67 12.81 -6.59
N THR A 160 -5.14 13.41 -5.50
CA THR A 160 -4.66 14.71 -5.00
C THR A 160 -4.32 14.61 -3.53
N TRP A 161 -3.44 15.50 -3.06
CA TRP A 161 -3.08 15.57 -1.65
C TRP A 161 -4.28 15.90 -0.77
N GLU A 162 -5.22 16.72 -1.22
CA GLU A 162 -6.43 17.03 -0.45
C GLU A 162 -7.28 15.78 -0.20
N ASN A 163 -7.43 14.92 -1.21
CA ASN A 163 -8.14 13.65 -1.08
C ASN A 163 -7.38 12.66 -0.20
N PHE A 164 -6.04 12.60 -0.34
CA PHE A 164 -5.19 11.82 0.54
C PHE A 164 -5.37 12.24 2.00
N GLU A 165 -5.24 13.54 2.32
CA GLU A 165 -5.38 14.06 3.68
C GLU A 165 -6.79 13.82 4.26
N ALA A 166 -7.83 13.97 3.44
CA ALA A 166 -9.21 13.66 3.86
C ALA A 166 -9.38 12.19 4.24
N MET A 167 -8.81 11.28 3.44
CA MET A 167 -8.81 9.85 3.76
C MET A 167 -7.92 9.54 4.95
N SER A 168 -6.69 10.07 5.02
CA SER A 168 -5.78 9.91 6.15
C SER A 168 -6.44 10.33 7.46
N GLY A 169 -7.17 11.45 7.49
CA GLY A 169 -7.95 11.86 8.66
C GLY A 169 -9.00 10.84 9.09
N ARG A 170 -9.73 10.25 8.12
CA ARG A 170 -10.70 9.19 8.40
C ARG A 170 -10.02 7.90 8.88
N ILE A 171 -8.93 7.48 8.26
CA ILE A 171 -8.19 6.26 8.64
C ILE A 171 -7.62 6.43 10.05
N THR A 172 -7.05 7.60 10.37
CA THR A 172 -6.56 7.93 11.72
C THR A 172 -7.67 7.83 12.76
N GLN A 173 -8.88 8.36 12.48
CA GLN A 173 -10.03 8.20 13.38
C GLN A 173 -10.33 6.72 13.64
N ARG A 174 -10.39 5.89 12.58
CA ARG A 174 -10.65 4.45 12.69
C ARG A 174 -9.56 3.70 13.42
N TYR A 175 -8.32 4.12 13.24
CA TYR A 175 -7.16 3.55 13.92
C TYR A 175 -7.21 3.83 15.43
N VAL A 176 -7.54 5.04 15.83
CA VAL A 176 -7.73 5.41 17.25
C VAL A 176 -8.90 4.62 17.86
N GLU A 177 -10.06 4.60 17.19
CA GLU A 177 -11.23 3.81 17.63
C GLU A 177 -10.88 2.32 17.78
N TRP A 178 -10.14 1.76 16.82
CA TRP A 178 -9.69 0.37 16.87
C TRP A 178 -8.74 0.11 18.03
N ARG A 179 -7.77 1.00 18.29
CA ARG A 179 -6.86 0.89 19.43
C ARG A 179 -7.60 0.88 20.77
N GLU A 180 -8.57 1.77 20.93
CA GLU A 180 -9.43 1.80 22.12
C GLU A 180 -10.20 0.48 22.30
N LEU A 181 -10.75 -0.08 21.22
CA LEU A 181 -11.47 -1.36 21.24
C LEU A 181 -10.60 -2.54 21.69
N ILE A 182 -9.29 -2.53 21.40
CA ILE A 182 -8.35 -3.58 21.80
C ILE A 182 -7.59 -3.25 23.10
N GLY A 183 -7.93 -2.15 23.77
CA GLY A 183 -7.32 -1.73 25.04
C GLY A 183 -5.89 -1.20 24.93
N LYS A 184 -5.55 -0.56 23.80
CA LYS A 184 -4.25 0.07 23.52
C LYS A 184 -4.32 1.59 23.48
#